data_AF-A0A0K0DYT4-F1
#
_entry.id   AF-A0A0K0DYT4-F1
#
_cell.length_a   1.000
_cell.length_b   1.000
_cell.length_c   1.000
_cell.angle_alpha   90.00
_cell.angle_beta   90.00
_cell.angle_gamma   90.00
#
_symmetry.space_group_name_H-M   'P 1'
#
loop_
_entity.id
_entity.type
_entity.pdbx_description
1 polymer ?
#
loop_
_entity_poly.entity_id
_entity_poly.type
_entity_poly.pdbx_seq_one_letter_code
_entity_poly.pdbx_strand_id
1 'polypeptide(L)'
;MNRLVNIYSIYTSRTINFVVRNVSTTNICHGPKVQPFKVDKSFVEQDAEKLCKYVCINYFTEVKEPGPEIKENSEYPSWLFELDLSPPKELEDMDPKVDGWLYYKVLMRRVHEQNRRIRKLKTRFLHIQNSPSLKNMDGGTKKPKFFRKTYPDNR
;
A
#
# COMPACT_ATOMS: atom_id res chain seq x y z
N MET A 1 -10.93 -25.31 24.03
CA MET A 1 -9.91 -25.14 25.11
C MET A 1 -9.12 -23.89 24.83
N ASN A 2 -8.95 -23.02 25.83
CA ASN A 2 -8.18 -21.77 25.70
C ASN A 2 -6.71 -22.06 26.08
N ARG A 3 -5.76 -21.55 25.30
CA ARG A 3 -4.33 -21.65 25.64
C ARG A 3 -3.77 -20.24 25.86
N LEU A 4 -3.04 -20.07 26.96
CA LEU A 4 -2.28 -18.87 27.23
C LEU A 4 -0.98 -18.90 26.42
N VAL A 5 -0.71 -17.81 25.70
CA VAL A 5 0.51 -17.60 24.94
C VAL A 5 1.19 -16.35 25.50
N ASN A 6 2.41 -16.51 26.00
CA ASN A 6 3.24 -15.44 26.53
C ASN A 6 4.19 -14.93 25.46
N ILE A 7 4.17 -13.63 25.18
CA ILE A 7 5.11 -13.00 24.26
C ILE A 7 5.91 -11.94 25.02
N TYR A 8 7.23 -12.00 24.89
CA TYR A 8 8.15 -11.03 25.45
C TYR A 8 8.26 -9.83 24.50
N SER A 9 7.97 -8.63 25.01
CA SER A 9 8.16 -7.39 24.28
C SER A 9 9.64 -7.02 24.26
N ILE A 10 10.16 -6.67 23.08
CA ILE A 10 11.58 -6.28 22.92
C ILE A 10 11.81 -4.84 23.40
N TYR A 11 10.77 -4.01 23.47
CA TYR A 11 10.86 -2.59 23.81
C TYR A 11 10.43 -2.27 25.24
N THR A 12 9.76 -3.20 25.92
CA THR A 12 9.30 -3.04 27.29
C THR A 12 9.59 -4.32 28.06
N SER A 13 10.14 -4.22 29.27
CA SER A 13 10.42 -5.38 30.15
C SER A 13 9.14 -6.03 30.72
N ARG A 14 8.03 -6.02 29.98
CA ARG A 14 6.74 -6.58 30.36
C ARG A 14 6.37 -7.69 29.39
N THR A 15 5.93 -8.81 29.93
CA THR A 15 5.31 -9.91 29.18
C THR A 15 3.85 -9.60 28.93
N ILE A 16 3.40 -9.79 27.70
CA ILE A 16 1.99 -9.64 27.33
C ILE A 16 1.40 -11.05 27.17
N ASN A 17 0.43 -11.37 28.02
CA ASN A 17 -0.29 -12.63 27.99
C ASN A 17 -1.49 -12.52 27.03
N PHE A 18 -1.54 -13.34 26.00
CA PHE A 18 -2.70 -13.46 25.12
C PHE A 18 -3.42 -14.79 25.38
N VAL A 19 -4.74 -14.74 25.56
CA VAL A 19 -5.60 -15.92 25.60
C VAL A 19 -6.03 -16.22 24.17
N VAL A 20 -5.51 -17.28 23.57
CA VAL A 20 -5.92 -17.72 22.23
C VAL A 20 -6.92 -18.85 22.38
N ARG A 21 -8.10 -18.68 21.77
CA ARG A 21 -9.13 -19.73 21.71
C ARG A 21 -8.87 -20.58 20.48
N ASN A 22 -8.76 -21.90 20.66
CA ASN A 22 -8.78 -22.83 19.53
C ASN A 22 -10.21 -22.89 18.99
N VAL A 23 -10.47 -22.20 17.88
CA VAL A 23 -11.72 -22.35 17.11
C VAL A 23 -11.54 -23.58 16.22
N SER A 24 -12.21 -24.67 16.58
CA SER A 24 -12.27 -25.87 15.75
C SER A 24 -13.07 -25.56 14.49
N THR A 25 -12.39 -25.35 13.37
CA THR A 25 -13.02 -25.21 12.05
C THR A 25 -13.44 -26.59 11.56
N THR A 26 -14.60 -27.09 11.98
CA THR A 26 -15.23 -28.18 11.22
C THR A 26 -15.73 -27.60 9.91
N ASN A 27 -15.45 -28.30 8.81
CA ASN A 27 -15.99 -27.96 7.49
C ASN A 27 -17.49 -28.28 7.48
N ILE A 28 -18.30 -27.43 8.10
CA ILE A 28 -19.74 -27.46 7.86
C ILE A 28 -19.88 -27.08 6.38
N CYS A 29 -20.34 -28.05 5.57
CA CYS A 29 -20.72 -27.83 4.19
C CYS A 29 -21.93 -26.90 4.20
N HIS A 30 -21.67 -25.60 4.31
CA HIS A 30 -22.69 -24.59 4.11
C HIS A 30 -23.08 -24.70 2.64
N GLY A 31 -24.35 -25.08 2.40
CA GLY A 31 -24.97 -25.13 1.07
C GLY A 31 -24.77 -23.81 0.31
N PRO A 32 -25.21 -23.72 -0.97
CA PRO A 32 -24.90 -22.59 -1.84
C PRO A 32 -25.18 -21.29 -1.10
N LYS A 33 -24.10 -20.60 -0.69
CA LYS A 33 -24.19 -19.37 0.06
C LYS A 33 -24.95 -18.42 -0.84
N VAL A 34 -26.17 -18.02 -0.44
CA VAL A 34 -26.92 -16.95 -1.10
C VAL A 34 -25.96 -15.77 -1.13
N GLN A 35 -25.39 -15.52 -2.30
CA GLN A 35 -24.50 -14.38 -2.45
C GLN A 35 -25.41 -13.17 -2.26
N PRO A 36 -25.17 -12.32 -1.25
CA PRO A 36 -25.95 -11.09 -1.14
C PRO A 36 -25.69 -10.32 -2.43
N PHE A 37 -26.72 -10.23 -3.29
CA PHE A 37 -26.65 -9.35 -4.44
C PHE A 37 -26.52 -7.96 -3.84
N LYS A 38 -25.35 -7.34 -4.03
CA LYS A 38 -25.20 -5.93 -3.67
C LYS A 38 -26.07 -5.19 -4.67
N VAL A 39 -27.12 -4.53 -4.18
CA VAL A 39 -27.89 -3.58 -4.97
C VAL A 39 -26.87 -2.65 -5.61
N ASP A 40 -26.91 -2.56 -6.94
CA ASP A 40 -25.97 -1.74 -7.68
C ASP A 40 -26.30 -0.27 -7.38
N LYS A 41 -25.54 0.30 -6.44
CA LYS A 41 -25.70 1.70 -6.02
C LYS A 41 -25.00 2.67 -6.99
N SER A 42 -24.48 2.17 -8.11
CA SER A 42 -23.83 3.00 -9.14
C SER A 42 -24.87 3.67 -10.04
N PHE A 43 -25.77 4.45 -9.45
CA PHE A 43 -26.60 5.35 -10.23
C PHE A 43 -25.71 6.50 -10.73
N VAL A 44 -25.64 6.65 -12.06
CA VAL A 44 -24.89 7.71 -12.72
C VAL A 44 -25.90 8.65 -13.38
N GLU A 45 -26.01 9.86 -12.84
CA GLU A 45 -26.79 10.92 -13.46
C GLU A 45 -26.25 11.26 -14.85
N GLN A 46 -27.13 11.31 -15.85
CA GLN A 46 -26.78 11.53 -17.26
C GLN A 46 -27.12 12.94 -17.74
N ASP A 47 -27.91 13.69 -16.97
CA ASP A 47 -28.34 15.03 -17.33
C ASP A 47 -27.18 16.03 -17.20
N ALA A 48 -26.76 16.58 -18.34
CA ALA A 48 -25.64 17.50 -18.42
C ALA A 48 -25.94 18.83 -17.69
N GLU A 49 -27.18 19.33 -17.72
CA GLU A 49 -27.52 20.61 -17.09
C GLU A 49 -27.41 20.52 -15.57
N LYS A 50 -27.92 19.41 -15.00
CA LYS A 50 -27.80 19.12 -13.57
C LYS A 50 -26.33 18.98 -13.16
N LEU A 51 -25.52 18.24 -13.93
CA LEU A 51 -24.09 18.02 -13.67
C LEU A 51 -23.26 19.31 -13.73
N CYS A 52 -23.62 20.25 -14.61
CA CYS A 52 -22.96 21.55 -14.69
C CYS A 52 -23.35 22.49 -13.53
N LYS A 53 -24.54 22.32 -12.94
CA LYS A 53 -25.05 23.21 -11.89
C LYS A 53 -24.66 22.78 -10.48
N TYR A 54 -24.56 21.48 -10.19
CA TYR A 54 -24.40 20.98 -8.83
C TYR A 54 -23.15 20.11 -8.66
N VAL A 55 -22.49 20.25 -7.50
CA VAL A 55 -21.34 19.43 -7.11
C VAL A 55 -21.82 18.11 -6.49
N CYS A 56 -21.11 17.00 -6.77
CA CYS A 56 -21.27 15.72 -6.05
C CYS A 56 -22.67 15.08 -6.06
N ILE A 57 -23.40 15.16 -7.18
CA ILE A 57 -24.79 14.66 -7.28
C ILE A 57 -24.91 13.15 -6.97
N ASN A 58 -23.90 12.35 -7.31
CA ASN A 58 -23.99 10.88 -7.23
C ASN A 58 -23.59 10.29 -5.86
N TYR A 59 -23.30 11.10 -4.84
CA TYR A 59 -22.74 10.57 -3.59
C TYR A 59 -23.78 9.89 -2.69
N PHE A 60 -25.05 10.29 -2.77
CA PHE A 60 -26.14 9.64 -2.07
C PHE A 60 -27.40 9.51 -2.94
N THR A 61 -27.79 8.28 -3.24
CA THR A 61 -29.04 7.97 -3.96
C THR A 61 -30.29 8.26 -3.13
N GLU A 62 -30.17 8.38 -1.81
CA GLU A 62 -31.31 8.52 -0.88
C GLU A 62 -31.74 9.97 -0.70
N VAL A 63 -30.83 10.93 -0.90
CA VAL A 63 -31.11 12.35 -0.72
C VAL A 63 -31.63 12.92 -2.04
N LYS A 64 -32.90 13.36 -2.05
CA LYS A 64 -33.53 13.95 -3.23
C LYS A 64 -32.93 15.31 -3.61
N GLU A 65 -32.34 15.99 -2.64
CA GLU A 65 -31.76 17.31 -2.86
C GLU A 65 -30.39 17.16 -3.54
N PRO A 66 -30.18 17.85 -4.68
CA PRO A 66 -28.88 17.87 -5.32
C PRO A 66 -27.85 18.53 -4.39
N GLY A 67 -26.56 18.22 -4.59
CA GLY A 67 -25.47 18.80 -3.80
C GLY A 67 -25.35 20.32 -3.96
N PRO A 68 -24.35 20.97 -3.35
CA PRO A 68 -24.18 22.42 -3.40
C PRO A 68 -24.10 22.95 -4.85
N GLU A 69 -24.76 24.07 -5.11
CA GLU A 69 -24.72 24.76 -6.41
C GLU A 69 -23.32 25.34 -6.68
N ILE A 70 -22.88 25.21 -7.92
CA ILE A 70 -21.66 25.85 -8.44
C ILE A 70 -22.00 27.31 -8.71
N LYS A 71 -21.29 28.20 -8.01
CA LYS A 71 -21.45 29.65 -8.13
C LYS A 71 -20.60 30.22 -9.27
N GLU A 72 -20.75 31.50 -9.53
CA GLU A 72 -19.88 32.20 -10.48
C GLU A 72 -18.42 32.26 -9.97
N ASN A 73 -17.47 32.34 -10.90
CA ASN A 73 -16.04 32.39 -10.57
C ASN A 73 -15.66 33.55 -9.64
N SER A 74 -16.44 34.65 -9.65
CA SER A 74 -16.26 35.85 -8.82
C SER A 74 -16.44 35.59 -7.32
N GLU A 75 -17.22 34.56 -6.95
CA GLU A 75 -17.44 34.20 -5.55
C GLU A 75 -16.29 33.37 -4.96
N TYR A 76 -15.43 32.82 -5.82
CA TYR A 76 -14.29 31.99 -5.40
C TYR A 76 -12.99 32.80 -5.36
N PRO A 77 -12.06 32.47 -4.44
CA PRO A 77 -10.76 33.11 -4.41
C PRO A 77 -9.99 32.94 -5.73
N SER A 78 -9.33 34.01 -6.22
CA SER A 78 -8.60 33.99 -7.50
C SER A 78 -7.52 32.92 -7.58
N TRP A 79 -6.80 32.68 -6.47
CA TRP A 79 -5.72 31.68 -6.39
C TRP A 79 -6.19 30.26 -6.75
N LEU A 80 -7.48 29.96 -6.59
CA LEU A 80 -8.04 28.65 -6.94
C LEU A 80 -7.86 28.34 -8.43
N PHE A 81 -8.01 29.35 -9.28
CA PHE A 81 -7.91 29.24 -10.74
C PHE A 81 -6.47 29.39 -11.24
N GLU A 82 -5.57 29.86 -10.39
CA GLU A 82 -4.13 29.97 -10.66
C GLU A 82 -3.36 28.70 -10.27
N LEU A 83 -4.04 27.71 -9.66
CA LEU A 83 -3.44 26.47 -9.21
C LEU A 83 -2.96 25.62 -10.41
N ASP A 84 -1.73 25.11 -10.32
CA ASP A 84 -1.20 24.18 -11.33
C ASP A 84 -1.95 22.83 -11.25
N LEU A 85 -2.71 22.52 -12.30
CA LEU A 85 -3.46 21.26 -12.45
C LEU A 85 -2.64 20.17 -13.15
N SER A 86 -1.35 20.42 -13.39
CA SER A 86 -0.45 19.44 -13.98
C SER A 86 -0.33 18.19 -13.11
N PRO A 87 -0.10 17.01 -13.71
CA PRO A 87 0.18 15.80 -12.95
C PRO A 87 1.40 16.03 -12.04
N PRO A 88 1.45 15.37 -10.86
CA PRO A 88 2.60 15.49 -9.97
C PRO A 88 3.90 15.10 -10.69
N LYS A 89 4.91 15.96 -10.61
CA LYS A 89 6.24 15.71 -11.18
C LYS A 89 6.87 14.44 -10.61
N GLU A 90 7.63 13.72 -11.43
CA GLU A 90 8.40 12.57 -10.98
C GLU A 90 9.63 13.01 -10.19
N LEU A 91 10.15 12.16 -9.29
CA LEU A 91 11.30 12.49 -8.43
C LEU A 91 12.54 12.97 -9.22
N GLU A 92 12.69 12.47 -10.44
CA GLU A 92 13.86 12.70 -11.30
C GLU A 92 13.82 14.09 -11.96
N ASP A 93 12.61 14.63 -12.17
CA ASP A 93 12.39 15.98 -12.74
C ASP A 93 12.36 17.08 -11.67
N MET A 94 12.33 16.70 -10.39
CA MET A 94 12.24 17.63 -9.27
C MET A 94 13.63 18.09 -8.82
N ASP A 95 13.79 19.39 -8.59
CA ASP A 95 15.03 19.97 -8.08
C ASP A 95 14.92 20.20 -6.56
N PRO A 96 15.83 19.65 -5.73
CA PRO A 96 15.84 19.93 -4.29
C PRO A 96 15.95 21.42 -3.94
N LYS A 97 16.49 22.27 -4.82
CA LYS A 97 16.60 23.72 -4.58
C LYS A 97 15.31 24.49 -4.89
N VAL A 98 14.59 24.08 -5.92
CA VAL A 98 13.36 24.76 -6.38
C VAL A 98 12.14 24.23 -5.65
N ASP A 99 11.96 22.90 -5.64
CA ASP A 99 10.77 22.25 -5.07
C ASP A 99 10.91 21.99 -3.56
N GLY A 100 12.15 22.00 -3.03
CA GLY A 100 12.45 21.91 -1.60
C GLY A 100 11.76 20.74 -0.91
N TRP A 101 10.73 21.04 -0.12
CA TRP A 101 10.00 20.06 0.69
C TRP A 101 9.30 18.97 -0.14
N LEU A 102 8.76 19.32 -1.31
CA LEU A 102 8.03 18.36 -2.13
C LEU A 102 8.95 17.25 -2.64
N TYR A 103 10.18 17.61 -3.04
CA TYR A 103 11.23 16.67 -3.43
C TYR A 103 11.49 15.64 -2.31
N TYR A 104 11.72 16.12 -1.07
CA TYR A 104 12.01 15.24 0.06
C TYR A 104 10.83 14.33 0.41
N LYS A 105 9.59 14.82 0.30
CA LYS A 105 8.38 14.02 0.52
C LYS A 105 8.31 12.86 -0.48
N VAL A 106 8.57 13.11 -1.76
CA VAL A 106 8.57 12.09 -2.82
C VAL A 106 9.74 11.12 -2.62
N LEU A 107 10.93 11.62 -2.26
CA LEU A 107 12.10 10.79 -1.95
C LEU A 107 11.80 9.80 -0.81
N MET A 108 11.24 10.27 0.29
CA MET A 108 10.91 9.43 1.45
C MET A 108 9.84 8.38 1.10
N ARG A 109 8.85 8.75 0.28
CA ARG A 109 7.88 7.78 -0.26
C ARG A 109 8.59 6.64 -1.01
N ARG A 110 9.51 6.96 -1.93
CA ARG A 110 10.29 5.97 -2.71
C ARG A 110 11.13 5.07 -1.79
N VAL A 111 11.77 5.64 -0.76
CA VAL A 111 12.52 4.89 0.26
C VAL A 111 11.62 3.91 1.02
N HIS A 112 10.44 4.36 1.47
CA HIS A 112 9.50 3.49 2.18
C HIS A 112 8.97 2.37 1.30
N GLU A 113 8.65 2.64 0.04
CA GLU A 113 8.24 1.62 -0.93
C GLU A 113 9.34 0.59 -1.16
N GLN A 114 10.59 1.03 -1.34
CA GLN A 114 11.72 0.13 -1.49
C GLN A 114 11.93 -0.73 -0.23
N ASN A 115 11.81 -0.14 0.95
CA ASN A 115 11.88 -0.87 2.22
C ASN A 115 10.75 -1.89 2.38
N ARG A 116 9.54 -1.56 1.94
CA ARG A 116 8.40 -2.52 1.90
C ARG A 116 8.70 -3.68 0.95
N ARG A 117 9.26 -3.40 -0.24
CA ARG A 117 9.68 -4.43 -1.21
C ARG A 117 10.76 -5.35 -0.60
N ILE A 118 11.82 -4.78 -0.02
CA ILE A 118 12.90 -5.54 0.64
C ILE A 118 12.35 -6.40 1.77
N ARG A 119 11.45 -5.87 2.62
CA ARG A 119 10.83 -6.62 3.72
C ARG A 119 10.05 -7.84 3.22
N LYS A 120 9.29 -7.71 2.11
CA LYS A 120 8.56 -8.83 1.49
C LYS A 120 9.51 -9.90 0.93
N LEU A 121 10.71 -9.53 0.48
CA LEU A 121 11.69 -10.48 -0.05
C LEU A 121 12.40 -11.24 1.07
N LYS A 122 12.68 -10.58 2.20
CA LYS A 122 13.27 -11.23 3.39
C LYS A 122 12.46 -12.43 3.87
N THR A 123 11.14 -12.31 3.90
CA THR A 123 10.25 -13.40 4.36
C THR A 123 10.04 -14.48 3.31
N ARG A 124 9.98 -14.12 2.01
CA ARG A 124 9.82 -15.12 0.94
C ARG A 124 10.98 -16.10 0.86
N PHE A 125 12.20 -15.60 1.03
CA PHE A 125 13.40 -16.43 0.95
C PHE A 125 13.88 -16.94 2.30
N LEU A 126 13.02 -16.94 3.33
CA LEU A 126 13.38 -17.39 4.68
C LEU A 126 13.96 -18.82 4.68
N HIS A 127 13.34 -19.72 3.92
CA HIS A 127 13.80 -21.10 3.76
C HIS A 127 15.14 -21.20 3.00
N ILE A 128 15.47 -20.22 2.16
CA ILE A 128 16.73 -20.15 1.41
C ILE A 128 17.86 -19.56 2.27
N GLN A 129 17.55 -18.76 3.31
CA GLN A 129 18.56 -18.10 4.14
C GLN A 129 19.56 -19.10 4.76
N ASN A 130 19.12 -20.34 5.02
CA ASN A 130 19.97 -21.40 5.56
C ASN A 130 20.38 -22.46 4.53
N SER A 131 20.04 -22.30 3.26
CA SER A 131 20.38 -23.28 2.22
C SER A 131 21.90 -23.34 1.99
N PRO A 132 22.47 -24.54 1.76
CA PRO A 132 23.89 -24.67 1.43
C PRO A 132 24.30 -23.82 0.22
N SER A 133 23.40 -23.69 -0.77
CA SER A 133 23.64 -22.86 -1.96
C SER A 133 23.86 -21.39 -1.61
N LEU A 134 23.03 -20.80 -0.74
CA LEU A 134 23.19 -19.41 -0.32
C LEU A 134 24.42 -19.21 0.59
N LYS A 135 24.71 -20.15 1.49
CA LYS A 135 25.95 -20.12 2.30
C LYS A 135 27.21 -20.20 1.44
N ASN A 136 27.11 -20.83 0.28
CA ASN A 136 28.16 -20.93 -0.72
C ASN A 136 28.16 -19.77 -1.73
N MET A 137 27.37 -18.72 -1.52
CA MET A 137 27.45 -17.48 -2.30
C MET A 137 28.40 -16.50 -1.60
N ASP A 138 29.31 -15.91 -2.36
CA ASP A 138 30.25 -14.93 -1.80
C ASP A 138 29.49 -13.64 -1.44
N GLY A 139 29.62 -13.19 -0.19
CA GLY A 139 28.84 -12.07 0.36
C GLY A 139 28.94 -10.76 -0.45
N GLY A 140 30.03 -10.55 -1.20
CA GLY A 140 30.22 -9.37 -2.05
C GLY A 140 29.55 -9.45 -3.42
N THR A 141 29.62 -10.58 -4.12
CA THR A 141 29.16 -10.69 -5.51
C THR A 141 27.83 -11.42 -5.67
N LYS A 142 27.35 -12.10 -4.62
CA LYS A 142 26.18 -13.00 -4.69
C LYS A 142 26.27 -13.96 -5.89
N LYS A 143 27.48 -14.35 -6.31
CA LYS A 143 27.69 -15.40 -7.31
C LYS A 143 27.92 -16.73 -6.57
N PRO A 144 27.42 -17.85 -7.09
CA PRO A 144 27.70 -19.15 -6.51
C PRO A 144 29.20 -19.47 -6.61
N LYS A 145 29.84 -19.86 -5.51
CA LYS A 145 31.29 -20.16 -5.46
C LYS A 145 31.75 -21.16 -6.52
N PHE A 146 30.89 -22.09 -6.93
CA PHE A 146 31.21 -23.13 -7.91
C PHE A 146 31.47 -22.58 -9.32
N PHE A 147 31.07 -21.34 -9.63
CA PHE A 147 31.44 -20.70 -10.89
C PHE A 147 32.82 -20.01 -10.85
N ARG A 148 33.53 -20.02 -9.71
CA ARG A 148 34.95 -19.65 -9.73
C ARG A 148 35.70 -20.75 -10.46
N LYS A 149 36.09 -20.48 -11.71
CA LYS A 149 37.18 -21.23 -12.35
C LYS A 149 38.40 -21.04 -11.46
N THR A 150 38.69 -22.01 -10.60
CA THR A 150 39.97 -22.06 -9.89
C THR A 150 41.00 -22.40 -10.94
N TYR A 151 41.76 -21.39 -11.38
CA TYR A 151 42.97 -21.65 -12.15
C TYR A 151 43.93 -22.40 -11.21
N PRO A 152 44.54 -23.51 -11.67
CA PRO A 152 45.27 -24.45 -10.82
C PRO A 152 46.47 -23.82 -10.09
N ASP A 153 46.97 -22.68 -10.54
CA ASP A 153 48.24 -22.11 -10.09
C ASP A 153 48.15 -21.24 -8.82
N ASN A 154 47.03 -21.24 -8.10
CA ASN A 154 46.83 -20.38 -6.91
C ASN A 154 46.80 -21.15 -5.57
N ARG A 155 47.54 -22.27 -5.46
CA ARG A 155 47.83 -22.97 -4.20
C ARG A 155 49.25 -22.67 -3.75
#